data_AF-F8KTV3-F1
#
_entry.id   AF-F8KTV3-F1
#
_cell.length_a   1.000
_cell.length_b   1.000
_cell.length_c   1.000
_cell.angle_alpha   90.00
_cell.angle_beta   90.00
_cell.angle_gamma   90.00
#
_symmetry.space_group_name_H-M   'P 1'
#
loop_
_entity.id
_entity.type
_entity.pdbx_description
1 polymer ?
#
loop_
_entity_poly.entity_id
_entity_poly.type
_entity_poly.pdbx_seq_one_letter_code
_entity_poly.pdbx_strand_id
1 'polypeptide(L)' 'MTTIYDVLVVGAGPSGIATAIECQLNGIHKVLLCEKEEQCCGMLRKYYKAHKRVDKVLPQASCGY' A
#
# COMPACT_ATOMS: atom_id res chain seq x y z
N MET A 1 -4.26 -27.41 8.61
CA MET A 1 -2.97 -26.90 9.12
C MET A 1 -3.16 -25.43 9.49
N THR A 2 -2.69 -25.02 10.66
CA THR A 2 -2.84 -23.63 11.15
C THR A 2 -1.57 -22.85 10.84
N THR A 3 -1.68 -21.78 10.05
CA THR A 3 -0.57 -20.85 9.82
C THR A 3 -0.57 -19.81 10.92
N ILE A 4 0.50 -19.76 11.71
CA ILE A 4 0.71 -18.72 12.74
C ILE A 4 1.57 -17.61 12.13
N TYR A 5 1.07 -16.38 12.24
CA TYR A 5 1.77 -15.16 11.83
C TYR A 5 2.34 -14.45 13.05
N ASP A 6 3.48 -13.78 12.87
CA ASP A 6 4.15 -13.01 13.93
C ASP A 6 3.56 -11.59 14.03
N VAL A 7 3.16 -11.03 12.87
CA VAL A 7 2.60 -9.67 12.77
C VAL A 7 1.39 -9.68 11.85
N LEU A 8 0.29 -9.06 12.32
CA LEU A 8 -0.87 -8.72 11.52
C LEU A 8 -0.91 -7.19 11.31
N VAL A 9 -0.89 -6.76 10.06
CA VAL A 9 -1.06 -5.35 9.67
C VAL A 9 -2.45 -5.19 9.04
N VAL A 10 -3.26 -4.30 9.62
CA VAL A 10 -4.62 -4.01 9.13
C VAL A 10 -4.63 -2.67 8.40
N GLY A 11 -4.92 -2.72 7.09
CA GLY A 11 -4.92 -1.61 6.14
C GLY A 11 -3.67 -1.60 5.26
N ALA A 12 -3.82 -1.81 3.95
CA ALA A 12 -2.77 -1.71 2.93
C ALA A 12 -2.72 -0.31 2.30
N GLY A 13 -2.78 0.72 3.16
CA GLY A 13 -2.36 2.07 2.79
C GLY A 13 -0.83 2.21 2.75
N PRO A 14 -0.29 3.41 2.49
CA PRO A 14 1.15 3.63 2.46
C PRO A 14 1.82 3.24 3.79
N SER A 15 1.18 3.52 4.92
CA SER A 15 1.67 3.13 6.24
C SER A 15 1.73 1.61 6.42
N GLY A 16 0.67 0.88 6.10
CA GLY A 16 0.65 -0.58 6.30
C GLY A 16 1.60 -1.33 5.37
N ILE A 17 1.76 -0.86 4.13
CA ILE A 17 2.78 -1.40 3.22
C ILE A 17 4.18 -1.12 3.78
N ALA A 18 4.44 0.11 4.24
CA ALA A 18 5.72 0.44 4.86
C ALA A 18 5.99 -0.42 6.09
N THR A 19 5.02 -0.62 6.97
CA THR A 19 5.14 -1.50 8.15
C THR A 19 5.49 -2.93 7.76
N ALA A 20 4.84 -3.49 6.74
CA ALA A 20 5.14 -4.85 6.28
C ALA A 20 6.57 -4.97 5.70
N ILE A 21 7.04 -3.95 4.98
CA ILE A 21 8.41 -3.88 4.45
C ILE A 21 9.42 -3.76 5.61
N GLU A 22 9.19 -2.85 6.54
CA GLU A 22 10.06 -2.67 7.71
C GLU A 22 10.15 -3.95 8.55
N CYS A 23 9.05 -4.69 8.71
CA CYS A 23 9.08 -6.00 9.37
C CYS A 23 10.03 -6.97 8.66
N GLN A 24 9.95 -7.07 7.33
CA GLN A 24 10.86 -7.93 6.56
C GLN A 24 12.32 -7.51 6.70
N LEU A 25 12.59 -6.20 6.62
CA LEU A 25 13.95 -5.64 6.77
C LEU A 25 14.54 -5.90 8.16
N ASN A 26 13.69 -5.97 9.19
CA ASN A 26 14.08 -6.26 10.57
C ASN A 26 14.00 -7.75 10.95
N GLY A 27 13.87 -8.66 9.97
CA GLY A 27 13.92 -10.12 10.19
C GLY A 27 12.61 -10.75 10.67
N ILE A 28 11.49 -10.02 10.60
CA ILE A 28 10.15 -10.54 10.90
C ILE A 28 9.50 -10.97 9.59
N HIS A 29 9.46 -12.28 9.35
CA HIS A 29 9.08 -12.81 8.04
C HIS A 29 7.62 -13.23 7.91
N LYS A 30 6.97 -13.68 8.99
CA LYS A 30 5.56 -14.13 8.93
C LYS A 30 4.61 -12.97 9.17
N VAL A 31 4.57 -12.06 8.22
CA VAL A 31 3.72 -10.87 8.26
C VAL A 31 2.49 -11.08 7.38
N LEU A 32 1.30 -10.85 7.93
CA LEU A 32 0.05 -10.82 7.19
C LEU A 32 -0.43 -9.38 7.04
N LEU A 33 -0.58 -8.90 5.82
CA LEU A 33 -1.16 -7.60 5.51
C LEU A 33 -2.59 -7.80 4.99
N CYS A 34 -3.57 -7.25 5.68
CA CYS A 34 -4.98 -7.33 5.30
C CYS A 34 -5.51 -5.96 4.89
N GLU A 35 -6.21 -5.89 3.77
CA GLU A 35 -6.96 -4.71 3.32
C GLU A 35 -8.41 -5.10 3.11
N LYS A 36 -9.32 -4.18 3.38
CA LYS A 36 -10.75 -4.39 3.18
C LYS A 36 -11.08 -4.47 1.68
N GLU A 37 -10.44 -3.62 0.89
CA GLU A 37 -10.63 -3.52 -0.55
C GLU A 37 -9.78 -4.56 -1.31
N GLU A 38 -10.17 -4.91 -2.54
CA GLU A 38 -9.43 -5.86 -3.38
C GLU A 38 -8.02 -5.37 -3.77
N GLN A 39 -7.80 -4.06 -3.73
CA GLN A 39 -6.54 -3.42 -4.14
C GLN A 39 -5.94 -2.60 -3.00
N CYS A 40 -4.61 -2.61 -2.91
CA CYS A 40 -3.89 -1.72 -2.00
C CYS A 40 -4.07 -0.25 -2.37
N CYS A 41 -3.87 0.63 -1.37
CA CYS A 41 -4.01 2.07 -1.50
C CYS A 41 -5.41 2.52 -1.96
N GLY A 42 -6.48 1.97 -1.34
CA GLY A 42 -7.87 2.23 -1.71
C GLY A 42 -8.24 3.71 -1.82
N MET A 43 -7.81 4.56 -0.88
CA MET A 43 -8.05 6.02 -0.97
C MET A 43 -7.37 6.65 -2.19
N LEU A 44 -6.14 6.23 -2.51
CA LEU A 44 -5.42 6.78 -3.65
C LEU A 44 -6.17 6.45 -4.95
N ARG A 45 -6.59 5.20 -5.10
CA ARG A 45 -7.33 4.73 -6.28
C ARG A 45 -8.73 5.33 -6.40
N LYS A 46 -9.40 5.56 -5.26
CA LYS A 46 -10.77 6.09 -5.24
C LYS A 46 -10.84 7.57 -5.56
N TYR A 47 -9.90 8.37 -5.05
CA TYR A 47 -9.97 9.82 -5.13
C TYR A 47 -9.07 10.43 -6.20
N TYR A 48 -8.07 9.69 -6.70
CA TYR A 48 -7.22 10.16 -7.79
C TYR A 48 -7.52 9.40 -9.07
N LYS A 49 -7.83 10.14 -10.14
CA LYS A 49 -8.01 9.56 -11.47
C LYS A 49 -6.70 8.94 -11.93
N ALA A 50 -6.80 7.75 -12.49
CA ALA A 50 -5.69 7.14 -13.20
C ALA A 50 -5.10 8.15 -14.21
N HIS A 51 -3.77 8.20 -14.29
CA HIS A 51 -3.01 9.09 -15.18
C HIS A 51 -3.13 10.59 -14.89
N LYS A 52 -3.75 10.99 -13.76
CA LYS A 52 -3.77 12.39 -13.32
C LYS A 52 -2.79 12.63 -12.18
N ARG A 53 -1.92 13.61 -12.38
CA ARG A 53 -1.03 14.17 -11.36
C ARG A 53 -1.84 14.72 -10.16
N VAL A 54 -1.32 14.52 -8.96
CA VAL A 54 -1.98 14.77 -7.67
C VAL A 54 -1.36 15.99 -6.94
N ASP A 55 -0.21 16.45 -7.40
CA ASP A 55 0.52 17.60 -6.91
C ASP A 55 -0.16 18.94 -7.26
N LYS A 56 0.03 19.93 -6.37
CA LYS A 56 -0.63 21.25 -6.44
C LYS A 56 -0.09 22.15 -7.55
N VAL A 57 1.10 21.87 -8.09
CA VAL A 57 1.76 22.69 -9.13
C VAL A 57 2.72 21.83 -9.95
N LEU A 58 2.40 21.61 -11.24
CA LEU A 58 3.27 21.69 -12.43
C LEU A 58 2.52 21.12 -13.65
N PRO A 59 2.76 21.64 -14.86
CA PRO A 59 1.91 21.43 -16.04
C PRO A 59 1.78 19.95 -16.37
N GLN A 60 0.65 19.60 -17.02
CA GLN A 60 0.32 18.25 -17.46
C GLN A 60 1.46 17.65 -18.29
N ALA A 61 2.42 17.01 -17.64
CA ALA A 61 3.22 15.98 -18.27
C ALA A 61 2.46 14.68 -17.98
N SER A 62 1.82 14.19 -19.04
CA SER A 62 1.34 12.82 -19.16
C SER A 62 2.36 11.87 -18.53
N CYS A 63 1.94 11.15 -17.48
CA CYS A 63 2.67 9.97 -17.04
C CYS A 63 2.46 8.91 -18.12
N GLY A 64 3.40 8.84 -19.06
CA GLY A 64 3.48 7.78 -20.04
C GLY A 64 3.74 6.45 -19.33
N TYR A 65 2.85 5.49 -19.61
CA TYR A 65 3.21 4.11 -19.87
C TYR A 65 2.97 3.88 -21.36
#